data_AF-A0A7S8IRH1-F1
#
_entry.id   AF-A0A7S8IRH1-F1
#
_cell.length_a   1.000
_cell.length_b   1.000
_cell.length_c   1.000
_cell.angle_alpha   90.00
_cell.angle_beta   90.00
_cell.angle_gamma   90.00
#
_symmetry.space_group_name_H-M   'P 1'
#
loop_
_entity.id
_entity.type
_entity.pdbx_description
1 polymer ?
#
loop_
_entity_poly.entity_id
_entity_poly.type
_entity_poly.pdbx_seq_one_letter_code
_entity_poly.pdbx_strand_id
1 'polypeptide(L)'
;MGGLAATAAVLAFSTTAFAAATAPTAPTTSERITNPVAEFAGIDKITGRIITFDVYVDETVQFGALQVTPRVCYSRPQTEEPKTDSFVEVDEITLDRKIRRIFTGWMFAESPGLNAVEHAVYDVWLKACKQKSDVPAPTSAKADTAKPKPAAAPEATAPDTTEPAEPDATNTN
;
A
#
# COMPACT_ATOMS: atom_id res chain seq x y z
N MET A 1 27.38 42.95 82.13
CA MET A 1 26.65 41.66 82.05
C MET A 1 26.48 41.30 80.59
N GLY A 2 26.97 40.11 80.22
CA GLY A 2 27.28 39.71 78.85
C GLY A 2 26.11 39.58 77.89
N GLY A 3 26.40 39.82 76.61
CA GLY A 3 25.52 39.59 75.47
C GLY A 3 25.54 38.11 75.04
N LEU A 4 24.37 37.59 74.71
CA LEU A 4 24.19 36.32 74.03
C LEU A 4 24.39 36.51 72.52
N ALA A 5 25.26 35.69 71.94
CA ALA A 5 25.35 35.46 70.51
C ALA A 5 24.32 34.40 70.07
N ALA A 6 23.77 34.53 68.86
CA ALA A 6 23.19 33.42 68.13
C ALA A 6 23.48 33.57 66.64
N THR A 7 23.98 32.48 66.08
CA THR A 7 24.74 32.29 64.85
C THR A 7 23.86 32.20 63.59
N ALA A 8 24.26 32.90 62.52
CA ALA A 8 23.75 32.66 61.18
C ALA A 8 24.57 31.54 60.52
N ALA A 9 23.95 30.40 60.25
CA ALA A 9 24.56 29.31 59.49
C ALA A 9 24.48 29.63 57.99
N VAL A 10 25.62 29.96 57.39
CA VAL A 10 25.74 30.12 55.93
C VAL A 10 26.07 28.75 55.33
N LEU A 11 25.09 28.13 54.66
CA LEU A 11 25.31 26.93 53.85
C LEU A 11 26.00 27.32 52.54
N ALA A 12 27.30 27.01 52.45
CA ALA A 12 28.08 27.16 51.22
C ALA A 12 27.74 26.05 50.23
N PHE A 13 26.95 26.36 49.20
CA PHE A 13 26.77 25.45 48.06
C PHE A 13 28.02 25.50 47.16
N SER A 14 28.83 24.45 47.19
CA SER A 14 29.98 24.29 46.29
C SER A 14 29.48 23.86 44.89
N THR A 15 29.64 24.74 43.91
CA THR A 15 29.34 24.46 42.49
C THR A 15 30.47 23.65 41.86
N THR A 16 30.39 22.33 41.87
CA THR A 16 31.27 21.49 41.06
C THR A 16 30.81 21.53 39.59
N ALA A 17 31.54 22.29 38.77
CA ALA A 17 31.35 22.33 37.33
C ALA A 17 31.73 20.97 36.72
N PHE A 18 30.74 20.16 36.36
CA PHE A 18 30.93 18.91 35.63
C PHE A 18 31.13 19.23 34.15
N ALA A 19 32.39 19.27 33.71
CA ALA A 19 32.73 19.41 32.29
C ALA A 19 32.39 18.10 31.57
N ALA A 20 31.24 18.05 30.91
CA ALA A 20 30.83 16.93 30.07
C ALA A 20 31.68 16.90 28.79
N ALA A 21 32.63 15.97 28.71
CA ALA A 21 33.35 15.68 27.47
C ALA A 21 32.37 15.04 26.46
N THR A 22 32.00 15.78 25.42
CA THR A 22 31.20 15.26 24.31
C THR A 22 32.06 14.35 23.45
N ALA A 23 31.97 13.03 23.66
CA ALA A 23 32.55 12.05 22.77
C ALA A 23 31.82 12.08 21.40
N PRO A 24 32.53 11.99 20.26
CA PRO A 24 31.89 11.94 18.96
C PRO A 24 31.17 10.59 18.78
N THR A 25 29.84 10.61 18.72
CA THR A 25 29.03 9.48 18.28
C THR A 25 29.21 9.29 16.78
N ALA A 26 29.73 8.13 16.37
CA ALA A 26 29.77 7.75 14.96
C ALA A 26 28.34 7.57 14.42
N PRO A 27 28.06 7.96 13.16
CA PRO A 27 26.74 7.76 12.56
C PRO A 27 26.50 6.26 12.32
N THR A 28 25.49 5.69 12.97
CA THR A 28 24.97 4.37 12.61
C THR A 28 24.27 4.47 11.26
N THR A 29 24.83 3.82 10.25
CA THR A 29 24.16 3.69 8.95
C THR A 29 23.13 2.58 9.08
N SER A 30 21.85 2.95 9.19
CA SER A 30 20.74 2.00 9.24
C SER A 30 20.65 1.29 7.89
N GLU A 31 21.05 0.02 7.83
CA GLU A 31 21.15 -0.78 6.59
C GLU A 31 19.74 -1.16 6.10
N ARG A 32 19.42 -0.82 4.85
CA ARG A 32 18.16 -1.23 4.19
C ARG A 32 18.42 -2.45 3.32
N ILE A 33 17.63 -3.50 3.52
CA ILE A 33 17.68 -4.71 2.70
C ILE A 33 16.64 -4.56 1.59
N THR A 34 17.07 -4.67 0.33
CA THR A 34 16.17 -4.68 -0.82
C THR A 34 15.63 -6.09 -1.03
N ASN A 35 14.32 -6.22 -1.20
CA ASN A 35 13.65 -7.51 -1.35
C ASN A 35 12.91 -7.59 -2.69
N PRO A 36 12.99 -8.73 -3.40
CA PRO A 36 12.28 -8.94 -4.67
C PRO A 36 10.78 -9.23 -4.50
N VAL A 37 10.32 -9.55 -3.28
CA VAL A 37 8.92 -9.91 -3.01
C VAL A 37 8.35 -9.03 -1.91
N ALA A 38 7.15 -8.50 -2.15
CA ALA A 38 6.31 -7.83 -1.17
C ALA A 38 5.14 -8.76 -0.78
N GLU A 39 5.01 -9.06 0.50
CA GLU A 39 3.85 -9.77 1.05
C GLU A 39 2.80 -8.76 1.45
N PHE A 40 1.61 -8.89 0.87
CA PHE A 40 0.45 -8.07 1.18
C PHE A 40 -0.59 -8.89 1.94
N ALA A 41 -1.34 -8.21 2.78
CA ALA A 41 -2.60 -8.71 3.30
C ALA A 41 -3.75 -7.93 2.67
N GLY A 42 -4.79 -8.67 2.28
CA GLY A 42 -6.02 -8.12 1.74
C GLY A 42 -7.21 -8.59 2.55
N ILE A 43 -8.13 -7.69 2.90
CA ILE A 43 -9.42 -8.05 3.50
C ILE A 43 -10.54 -7.77 2.50
N ASP A 44 -11.47 -8.70 2.40
CA ASP A 44 -12.78 -8.46 1.80
C ASP A 44 -13.75 -8.04 2.92
N LYS A 45 -14.18 -6.77 2.91
CA LYS A 45 -15.09 -6.19 3.91
C LYS A 45 -16.49 -6.80 3.87
N ILE A 46 -16.87 -7.46 2.77
CA ILE A 46 -18.17 -8.13 2.62
C ILE A 46 -18.15 -9.49 3.30
N THR A 47 -17.08 -10.26 3.08
CA THR A 47 -16.96 -11.63 3.62
C THR A 47 -16.21 -11.71 4.95
N GLY A 48 -15.50 -10.64 5.34
CA GLY A 48 -14.66 -10.58 6.53
C GLY A 48 -13.40 -11.46 6.45
N ARG A 49 -13.06 -12.01 5.28
CA ARG A 49 -11.88 -12.87 5.12
C ARG A 49 -10.65 -12.04 4.81
N ILE A 50 -9.59 -12.30 5.57
CA ILE A 50 -8.25 -11.79 5.31
C ILE A 50 -7.46 -12.87 4.59
N ILE A 51 -6.84 -12.52 3.47
CA ILE A 51 -5.88 -13.36 2.77
C ILE A 51 -4.53 -12.68 2.74
N THR A 52 -3.48 -13.50 2.60
CA THR A 52 -2.13 -13.02 2.38
C THR A 52 -1.67 -13.51 1.03
N PHE A 53 -1.03 -12.63 0.26
CA PHE A 53 -0.53 -12.95 -1.07
C PHE A 53 0.82 -12.28 -1.27
N ASP A 54 1.73 -13.00 -1.92
CA ASP A 54 3.06 -12.51 -2.27
C ASP A 54 3.01 -11.92 -3.68
N VAL A 55 3.63 -10.76 -3.86
CA VAL A 55 3.72 -10.05 -5.13
C VAL A 55 5.18 -9.74 -5.41
N TYR A 56 5.65 -10.13 -6.58
CA TYR A 56 6.99 -9.79 -7.04
C TYR A 56 7.06 -8.30 -7.37
N VAL A 57 8.20 -7.68 -7.11
CA VAL A 57 8.45 -6.28 -7.50
C VAL A 57 8.26 -6.14 -9.02
N ASP A 58 7.57 -5.08 -9.42
CA ASP A 58 7.14 -4.74 -10.79
C ASP A 58 6.11 -5.68 -11.43
N GLU A 59 5.63 -6.69 -10.70
CA GLU A 59 4.52 -7.53 -11.11
C GLU A 59 3.19 -7.02 -10.54
N THR A 60 2.11 -7.26 -11.27
CA THR A 60 0.76 -6.88 -10.84
C THR A 60 -0.03 -8.11 -10.45
N VAL A 61 -0.52 -8.14 -9.21
CA VAL A 61 -1.44 -9.17 -8.73
C VAL A 61 -2.81 -8.55 -8.48
N GLN A 62 -3.86 -9.30 -8.84
CA GLN A 62 -5.24 -8.87 -8.64
C GLN A 62 -5.81 -9.45 -7.34
N PHE A 63 -6.34 -8.57 -6.48
CA PHE A 63 -7.10 -8.90 -5.30
C PHE A 63 -8.51 -8.29 -5.41
N GLY A 64 -9.52 -9.13 -5.69
CA GLY A 64 -10.88 -8.66 -5.92
C GLY A 64 -10.94 -7.72 -7.14
N ALA A 65 -11.33 -6.47 -6.90
CA ALA A 65 -11.35 -5.41 -7.91
C ALA A 65 -10.07 -4.56 -7.93
N LEU A 66 -9.10 -4.83 -7.06
CA LEU A 66 -7.85 -4.07 -6.95
C LEU A 66 -6.71 -4.79 -7.66
N GLN A 67 -5.88 -4.03 -8.36
CA GLN A 67 -4.61 -4.46 -8.94
C GLN A 67 -3.47 -3.80 -8.17
N VAL A 68 -2.64 -4.62 -7.52
CA VAL A 68 -1.58 -4.18 -6.62
C VAL A 68 -0.24 -4.41 -7.31
N THR A 69 0.55 -3.34 -7.42
CA THR A 69 1.87 -3.36 -8.07
C THR A 69 2.91 -2.72 -7.15
N PRO A 70 3.71 -3.50 -6.42
CA PRO A 70 4.84 -2.97 -5.66
C PRO A 70 6.00 -2.59 -6.59
N ARG A 71 6.54 -1.38 -6.44
CA ARG A 71 7.72 -0.92 -7.20
C ARG A 71 9.04 -1.14 -6.46
N VAL A 72 8.99 -1.09 -5.13
CA VAL A 72 10.16 -1.36 -4.27
C VAL A 72 9.67 -1.99 -2.98
N CYS A 73 10.51 -2.80 -2.33
CA CYS A 73 10.21 -3.36 -1.01
C CYS A 73 11.50 -3.41 -0.18
N TYR A 74 11.54 -2.66 0.92
CA TYR A 74 12.68 -2.62 1.83
C TYR A 74 12.31 -3.21 3.19
N SER A 75 13.27 -3.92 3.80
CA SER A 75 13.19 -4.39 5.18
C SER A 75 14.45 -4.05 5.95
N ARG A 76 14.41 -4.26 7.27
CA ARG A 76 15.58 -4.15 8.15
C ARG A 76 16.10 -5.51 8.60
N PRO A 77 17.38 -5.59 8.95
CA PRO A 77 17.91 -6.74 9.66
C PRO A 77 17.14 -7.00 10.96
N GLN A 78 17.06 -8.27 11.37
CA GLN A 78 16.37 -8.67 12.61
C GLN A 78 17.05 -8.16 13.90
N THR A 79 18.25 -7.59 13.80
CA THR A 79 19.00 -6.98 14.91
C THR A 79 18.59 -5.54 15.19
N GLU A 80 17.82 -4.91 14.29
CA GLU A 80 17.31 -3.53 14.42
C GLU A 80 15.78 -3.57 14.62
N GLU A 81 15.20 -2.43 14.98
CA GLU A 81 13.74 -2.28 15.03
C GLU A 81 13.13 -2.56 13.64
N PRO A 82 12.07 -3.41 13.57
CA PRO A 82 11.39 -3.69 12.31
C PRO A 82 10.91 -2.40 11.65
N LYS A 83 11.34 -2.20 10.41
CA LYS A 83 10.88 -1.07 9.59
C LYS A 83 10.82 -1.50 8.14
N THR A 84 9.64 -1.90 7.72
CA THR A 84 9.38 -2.46 6.41
C THR A 84 8.51 -1.50 5.63
N ASP A 85 9.05 -0.99 4.53
CA ASP A 85 8.37 -0.02 3.67
C ASP A 85 8.37 -0.46 2.21
N SER A 86 7.30 -0.13 1.50
CA SER A 86 7.15 -0.45 0.07
C SER A 86 6.45 0.70 -0.65
N PHE A 87 6.96 1.09 -1.82
CA PHE A 87 6.23 2.00 -2.70
C PHE A 87 5.31 1.17 -3.59
N VAL A 88 4.02 1.47 -3.56
CA VAL A 88 2.98 0.66 -4.17
C VAL A 88 2.08 1.54 -5.03
N GLU A 89 1.74 1.03 -6.20
CA GLU A 89 0.66 1.53 -7.04
C GLU A 89 -0.53 0.58 -6.92
N VAL A 90 -1.72 1.13 -6.67
CA VAL A 90 -2.96 0.34 -6.64
C VAL A 90 -3.97 0.95 -7.61
N ASP A 91 -4.41 0.11 -8.53
CA ASP A 91 -5.43 0.42 -9.52
C ASP A 91 -6.73 -0.30 -9.18
N GLU A 92 -7.86 0.35 -9.43
CA GLU A 92 -9.21 -0.20 -9.27
C GLU A 92 -9.78 -0.53 -10.65
N ILE A 93 -10.38 -1.71 -10.78
CA ILE A 93 -11.19 -2.12 -11.92
C ILE A 93 -12.65 -1.80 -11.60
N THR A 94 -13.20 -0.78 -12.25
CA THR A 94 -14.59 -0.37 -12.03
C THR A 94 -15.58 -1.37 -12.68
N LEU A 95 -16.86 -1.23 -12.34
CA LEU A 95 -17.97 -1.99 -12.96
C LEU A 95 -18.01 -1.86 -14.50
N ASP A 96 -17.61 -0.69 -15.02
CA ASP A 96 -17.49 -0.41 -16.45
C ASP A 96 -16.21 -0.99 -17.08
N ARG A 97 -15.43 -1.77 -16.33
CA ARG A 97 -14.11 -2.31 -16.71
C ARG A 97 -13.06 -1.25 -17.03
N LYS A 98 -13.18 -0.06 -16.43
CA LYS A 98 -12.15 0.97 -16.53
C LYS A 98 -11.12 0.76 -15.43
N ILE A 99 -9.84 0.91 -15.77
CA ILE A 99 -8.74 0.84 -14.81
C ILE A 99 -8.40 2.27 -14.40
N ARG A 100 -8.41 2.55 -13.11
CA ARG A 100 -8.06 3.85 -12.55
C ARG A 100 -7.15 3.70 -11.35
N ARG A 101 -6.10 4.51 -11.28
CA ARG A 101 -5.24 4.59 -10.10
C ARG A 101 -5.98 5.22 -8.93
N ILE A 102 -6.07 4.48 -7.83
CA ILE A 102 -6.68 4.94 -6.58
C ILE A 102 -5.64 5.27 -5.52
N PHE A 103 -4.44 4.69 -5.63
CA PHE A 103 -3.35 4.93 -4.69
C PHE A 103 -1.99 4.85 -5.37
N THR A 104 -1.10 5.75 -4.95
CA THR A 104 0.33 5.69 -5.24
C THR A 104 1.08 6.28 -4.06
N GLY A 105 1.94 5.49 -3.42
CA GLY A 105 2.60 5.95 -2.21
C GLY A 105 3.34 4.86 -1.45
N TRP A 106 3.91 5.28 -0.32
CA TRP A 106 4.62 4.41 0.60
C TRP A 106 3.66 3.74 1.57
N MET A 107 3.70 2.42 1.66
CA MET A 107 3.05 1.61 2.69
C MET A 107 4.07 1.17 3.74
N PHE A 108 3.61 1.03 4.99
CA PHE A 108 4.45 0.64 6.13
C PHE A 108 3.84 -0.58 6.83
N ALA A 109 4.60 -1.65 6.97
CA ALA A 109 4.08 -2.90 7.54
C ALA A 109 3.78 -2.76 9.03
N GLU A 110 4.59 -1.98 9.76
CA GLU A 110 4.45 -1.77 11.20
C GLU A 110 3.37 -0.72 11.55
N SER A 111 2.89 0.02 10.55
CA SER A 111 1.81 0.99 10.71
C SER A 111 0.86 0.98 9.51
N PRO A 112 0.10 -0.11 9.30
CA PRO A 112 -0.80 -0.23 8.15
C PRO A 112 -1.80 0.91 8.08
N GLY A 113 -2.34 1.34 9.23
CA GLY A 113 -3.33 2.43 9.29
C GLY A 113 -2.83 3.82 8.86
N LEU A 114 -1.52 4.00 8.61
CA LEU A 114 -1.00 5.28 8.15
C LEU A 114 -1.16 5.46 6.62
N ASN A 115 -0.95 4.40 5.85
CA ASN A 115 -0.94 4.43 4.38
C ASN A 115 -1.45 3.13 3.75
N ALA A 116 -2.44 2.46 4.34
CA ALA A 116 -3.14 1.36 3.71
C ALA A 116 -4.09 1.88 2.62
N VAL A 117 -4.38 1.03 1.63
CA VAL A 117 -5.46 1.28 0.68
C VAL A 117 -6.76 0.81 1.30
N GLU A 118 -7.61 1.78 1.60
CA GLU A 118 -8.98 1.56 2.06
C GLU A 118 -9.93 1.76 0.88
N HIS A 119 -10.47 0.66 0.35
CA HIS A 119 -11.51 0.71 -0.66
C HIS A 119 -12.87 0.37 -0.02
N ALA A 120 -13.97 0.73 -0.69
CA ALA A 120 -15.33 0.54 -0.13
C ALA A 120 -15.66 -0.94 0.18
N VAL A 121 -14.98 -1.85 -0.53
CA VAL A 121 -15.22 -3.31 -0.48
C VAL A 121 -13.99 -4.09 -0.04
N TYR A 122 -12.78 -3.59 -0.33
CA TYR A 122 -11.52 -4.32 -0.14
C TYR A 122 -10.51 -3.43 0.57
N ASP A 123 -9.71 -3.95 1.48
CA ASP A 123 -8.52 -3.21 1.95
C ASP A 123 -7.26 -4.00 1.65
N VAL A 124 -6.19 -3.28 1.35
CA VAL A 124 -4.88 -3.85 1.09
C VAL A 124 -3.82 -3.07 1.83
N TRP A 125 -2.96 -3.81 2.53
CA TRP A 125 -1.81 -3.24 3.22
C TRP A 125 -0.58 -4.14 3.13
N LEU A 126 0.59 -3.52 3.21
CA LEU A 126 1.86 -4.22 3.27
C LEU A 126 1.96 -4.99 4.59
N LYS A 127 2.42 -6.24 4.53
CA LYS A 127 2.63 -7.10 5.71
C LYS A 127 4.11 -7.38 5.95
N ALA A 128 4.87 -7.66 4.90
CA ALA A 128 6.31 -7.87 4.99
C ALA A 128 6.99 -7.73 3.62
N CYS A 129 8.32 -7.64 3.62
CA CYS A 129 9.15 -7.84 2.43
C CYS A 129 9.98 -9.12 2.62
N LYS A 130 10.05 -9.96 1.58
CA LYS A 130 10.71 -11.28 1.65
C LYS A 130 11.74 -11.45 0.54
N GLN A 131 12.81 -12.19 0.83
CA GLN A 131 13.82 -12.59 -0.16
C GLN A 131 13.34 -13.72 -1.09
N LYS A 132 12.43 -14.56 -0.61
CA LYS A 132 11.89 -15.72 -1.33
C LYS A 132 10.39 -15.83 -1.07
N SER A 133 9.65 -16.30 -2.07
CA SER A 133 8.25 -16.68 -1.95
C SER A 133 8.10 -18.18 -2.21
N ASP A 134 7.11 -18.80 -1.58
CA ASP A 134 6.67 -20.16 -1.89
C ASP A 134 5.85 -20.22 -3.19
N VAL A 135 5.38 -19.06 -3.67
CA VAL A 135 4.71 -18.92 -4.96
C VAL A 135 5.78 -18.80 -6.05
N PRO A 136 5.75 -19.65 -7.10
CA PRO A 136 6.68 -19.52 -8.21
C PRO A 136 6.59 -18.13 -8.84
N ALA A 137 7.74 -17.51 -9.10
CA ALA A 137 7.79 -16.27 -9.86
C ALA A 137 7.07 -16.47 -11.21
N PRO A 138 6.31 -15.47 -11.69
CA PRO A 138 5.79 -15.53 -13.04
C PRO A 138 6.99 -15.66 -13.98
N THR A 139 7.12 -16.81 -14.62
CA THR A 139 8.21 -17.02 -15.57
C THR A 139 8.05 -15.97 -16.66
N SER A 140 9.02 -15.07 -16.79
CA SER A 140 9.21 -14.23 -17.98
C SER A 140 9.68 -15.10 -19.16
N ALA A 141 8.94 -16.19 -19.42
CA ALA A 141 9.14 -17.17 -20.46
C ALA A 141 7.76 -17.58 -21.00
N LYS A 142 6.98 -16.57 -21.41
CA LYS A 142 6.20 -16.47 -22.66
C LYS A 142 5.77 -15.00 -22.85
N ALA A 143 6.74 -14.11 -22.89
CA ALA A 143 6.60 -12.89 -23.67
C ALA A 143 6.74 -13.27 -25.15
N ASP A 144 5.76 -13.99 -25.71
CA ASP A 144 5.60 -14.18 -27.15
C ASP A 144 4.15 -14.63 -27.43
N THR A 145 3.40 -13.74 -28.09
CA THR A 145 2.09 -13.96 -28.72
C THR A 145 0.87 -14.26 -27.83
N ALA A 146 0.51 -13.30 -26.99
CA ALA A 146 -0.89 -12.93 -26.83
C ALA A 146 -1.04 -11.44 -27.11
N LYS A 147 -0.90 -11.07 -28.39
CA LYS A 147 -1.46 -9.83 -28.92
C LYS A 147 -2.89 -9.74 -28.37
N PRO A 148 -3.33 -8.65 -27.71
CA PRO A 148 -4.74 -8.44 -27.46
C PRO A 148 -5.40 -8.51 -28.83
N LYS A 149 -6.11 -9.60 -29.12
CA LYS A 149 -7.04 -9.62 -30.24
C LYS A 149 -7.97 -8.44 -29.95
N PRO A 150 -8.05 -7.41 -30.81
CA PRO A 150 -9.11 -6.43 -30.67
C PRO A 150 -10.39 -7.24 -30.67
N ALA A 151 -11.09 -7.26 -29.54
CA ALA A 151 -12.44 -7.75 -29.50
C ALA A 151 -13.17 -6.93 -30.56
N ALA A 152 -13.59 -7.63 -31.62
CA ALA A 152 -14.44 -7.08 -32.64
C ALA A 152 -15.57 -6.35 -31.92
N ALA A 153 -15.71 -5.07 -32.26
CA ALA A 153 -16.86 -4.28 -31.89
C ALA A 153 -18.12 -5.09 -32.26
N PRO A 154 -19.08 -5.29 -31.34
CA PRO A 154 -20.44 -5.55 -31.77
C PRO A 154 -20.88 -4.30 -32.52
N GLU A 155 -21.04 -4.49 -33.81
CA GLU A 155 -21.68 -3.57 -34.73
C GLU A 155 -22.97 -3.04 -34.09
N ALA A 156 -23.05 -1.71 -34.02
CA ALA A 156 -24.23 -1.02 -33.55
C ALA A 156 -25.36 -1.28 -34.55
N THR A 157 -26.34 -2.10 -34.18
CA THR A 157 -27.64 -2.09 -34.86
C THR A 157 -28.34 -0.79 -34.48
N ALA A 158 -28.33 0.16 -35.41
CA ALA A 158 -29.11 1.39 -35.31
C ALA A 158 -30.62 1.05 -35.23
N PRO A 159 -31.42 1.90 -34.56
CA PRO A 159 -32.86 1.72 -34.48
C PRO A 159 -33.51 2.06 -35.83
N ASP A 160 -34.30 1.12 -36.35
CA ASP A 160 -35.15 1.31 -37.51
C ASP A 160 -36.23 2.35 -37.16
N THR A 161 -36.13 3.52 -37.79
CA THR A 161 -37.18 4.54 -37.80
C THR A 161 -37.92 4.38 -39.10
N THR A 162 -39.08 3.72 -39.06
CA THR A 162 -40.06 3.76 -40.16
C THR A 162 -41.44 4.00 -39.57
N GLU A 163 -41.92 5.23 -39.73
CA GLU A 163 -43.33 5.65 -39.66
C GLU A 163 -43.56 6.55 -40.89
N PRO A 164 -44.77 6.71 -41.48
CA PRO A 164 -46.04 5.96 -41.36
C PRO A 164 -46.55 5.45 -42.73
N ALA A 165 -47.48 4.49 -42.71
CA ALA A 165 -48.48 4.35 -43.78
C ALA A 165 -49.76 3.69 -43.25
N GLU A 166 -50.75 4.52 -42.91
CA GLU A 166 -52.17 4.14 -42.94
C GLU A 166 -52.56 3.82 -44.39
N PRO A 167 -53.41 2.81 -44.64
CA PRO A 167 -54.81 3.19 -44.88
C PRO A 167 -55.85 2.20 -44.35
N ASP A 168 -57.00 2.78 -44.00
CA ASP A 168 -58.38 2.28 -44.14
C ASP A 168 -58.64 0.76 -44.07
N ALA A 169 -59.24 0.34 -42.95
CA ALA A 169 -60.14 -0.80 -42.93
C ALA A 169 -61.52 -0.35 -42.42
N THR A 170 -62.42 -0.18 -43.38
CA THR A 170 -63.86 -0.07 -43.18
C THR A 170 -64.40 -1.40 -42.62
N ASN A 171 -65.42 -1.30 -41.74
CA ASN A 171 -66.61 -2.19 -41.64
C ASN A 171 -66.72 -3.23 -40.49
N THR A 172 -67.76 -3.00 -39.67
CA THR A 172 -68.63 -3.86 -38.81
C THR A 172 -68.00 -4.71 -37.70
N ASN A 173 -68.42 -4.56 -36.45
CA ASN A 173 -69.73 -4.94 -35.89
C ASN A 173 -69.97 -4.20 -34.55
#